data_AF-A0A3M2UVU2-F1
#
_entry.id   AF-A0A3M2UVU2-F1
#
_cell.length_a   1.000
_cell.length_b   1.000
_cell.length_c   1.000
_cell.angle_alpha   90.00
_cell.angle_beta   90.00
_cell.angle_gamma   90.00
#
_symmetry.space_group_name_H-M   'P 1'
#
loop_
_entity.id
_entity.type
_entity.pdbx_description
1 polymer ?
#
loop_
_entity_poly.entity_id
_entity_poly.type
_entity_poly.pdbx_seq_one_letter_code
_entity_poly.pdbx_strand_id
1 'polypeptide(L)'
;MVYIDGQSLPVHEARILNPGLWDRRTKTTYTKSVLPAPSGRLCLKAYSPYYRVEWAQTWTEDDLRLSKKIDEIVSLLISAASDLKVLLSEANKKAEEEHEQWQVARAIFQAEQQRLVIEKAREDSLKSLLKIIDRWSESRKVDDLFDDIVARSASLTERERSEILAKVKDARELIASPDSTEALRLWDSPPPLPSE
;
A
#
# COMPACT_ATOMS: atom_id res chain seq x y z
N MET A 1 -1.69 25.17 21.98
CA MET A 1 -0.78 26.10 21.29
C MET A 1 -1.63 27.07 20.49
N VAL A 2 -1.25 28.34 20.42
CA VAL A 2 -1.96 29.40 19.70
C VAL A 2 -0.95 30.19 18.89
N TYR A 3 -1.29 30.47 17.63
CA TYR A 3 -0.43 31.21 16.74
C TYR A 3 -0.77 32.70 16.82
N ILE A 4 0.16 33.52 17.29
CA ILE A 4 -0.01 34.97 17.41
C ILE A 4 1.25 35.61 16.79
N ASP A 5 1.05 36.53 15.85
CA ASP A 5 2.11 37.33 15.20
C ASP A 5 3.34 36.56 14.70
N GLY A 6 3.11 35.38 14.11
CA GLY A 6 4.19 34.61 13.47
C GLY A 6 4.89 33.58 14.38
N GLN A 7 4.49 33.47 15.65
CA GLN A 7 5.07 32.52 16.60
C GLN A 7 4.00 31.63 17.26
N SER A 8 4.36 30.36 17.51
CA SER A 8 3.48 29.39 18.16
C SER A 8 3.74 29.36 19.66
N LEU A 9 2.79 29.87 20.44
CA LEU A 9 2.92 30.00 21.89
C LEU A 9 2.00 29.03 22.66
N PRO A 10 2.41 28.55 23.84
CA PRO A 10 1.53 27.90 24.79
C PRO A 10 0.34 28.78 25.17
N VAL A 11 -0.83 28.16 25.38
CA VAL A 11 -2.11 28.88 25.63
C VAL A 11 -2.03 29.79 26.87
N HIS A 12 -1.26 29.40 27.89
CA HIS A 12 -1.12 30.17 29.11
C HIS A 12 -0.32 31.47 28.89
N GLU A 13 0.75 31.43 28.09
CA GLU A 13 1.54 32.61 27.70
C GLU A 13 0.71 33.53 26.78
N ALA A 14 0.00 32.95 25.82
CA ALA A 14 -0.89 33.69 24.92
C ALA A 14 -2.05 34.41 25.65
N ARG A 15 -2.50 33.89 26.80
CA ARG A 15 -3.52 34.52 27.65
C ARG A 15 -3.02 35.77 28.37
N ILE A 16 -1.75 35.78 28.75
CA ILE A 16 -1.11 36.94 29.39
C ILE A 16 -0.87 38.03 28.36
N LEU A 17 -0.44 37.63 27.16
CA LEU A 17 -0.05 38.54 26.08
C LEU A 17 -1.25 39.23 25.42
N ASN A 18 -2.38 38.55 25.28
CA ASN A 18 -3.61 39.13 24.74
C ASN A 18 -4.87 38.64 25.48
N PRO A 19 -5.18 39.20 26.67
CA PRO A 19 -6.27 38.73 27.51
C PRO A 19 -7.66 38.93 26.87
N GLY A 20 -7.82 39.91 25.98
CA GLY A 20 -9.07 40.20 25.28
C GLY A 20 -9.45 39.17 24.20
N LEU A 21 -8.49 38.38 23.71
CA LEU A 21 -8.73 37.33 22.70
C LEU A 21 -9.62 36.19 23.24
N TRP A 22 -9.71 36.08 24.57
CA TRP A 22 -10.39 35.00 25.29
C TRP A 22 -11.70 35.43 25.94
N ASP A 23 -12.04 36.72 25.88
CA ASP A 23 -13.30 37.24 26.39
C ASP A 23 -14.44 36.86 25.43
N ARG A 24 -15.43 36.12 25.95
CA ARG A 24 -16.57 35.64 25.16
C ARG A 24 -17.52 36.77 24.76
N ARG A 25 -17.47 37.94 25.43
CA ARG A 25 -18.38 39.07 25.20
C ARG A 25 -18.00 39.97 24.02
N THR A 26 -16.74 40.01 23.63
CA THR A 26 -16.18 40.94 22.63
C THR A 26 -15.62 40.21 21.41
N LYS A 27 -16.25 39.09 21.00
CA LYS A 27 -15.85 38.34 19.81
C LYS A 27 -16.08 39.14 18.52
N THR A 28 -15.16 40.05 18.20
CA THR A 28 -14.87 40.46 16.83
C THR A 28 -13.60 39.72 16.43
N THR A 29 -13.75 38.46 16.01
CA THR A 29 -12.66 37.72 15.39
C THR A 29 -12.38 38.33 14.03
N TYR A 30 -11.41 39.24 13.94
CA TYR A 30 -10.84 39.60 12.65
C TYR A 30 -9.72 38.60 12.34
N THR A 31 -9.80 37.96 11.17
CA THR A 31 -8.70 37.16 10.64
C THR A 31 -7.98 38.03 9.62
N LYS A 32 -6.74 38.41 9.88
CA LYS A 32 -5.91 39.11 8.91
C LYS A 32 -5.44 38.10 7.86
N SER A 33 -6.05 38.08 6.69
CA SER A 33 -5.56 37.25 5.58
C SER A 33 -4.33 37.92 4.95
N VAL A 34 -3.26 37.15 4.73
CA VAL A 34 -2.12 37.57 3.90
C VAL A 34 -2.46 37.43 2.40
N LEU A 35 -3.61 36.82 2.09
CA LEU A 35 -4.10 36.70 0.74
C LEU A 35 -4.38 38.09 0.16
N PRO A 36 -3.96 38.36 -1.09
CA PRO A 36 -4.23 39.63 -1.75
C PRO A 36 -5.75 39.85 -1.79
N ALA A 37 -6.19 40.93 -1.15
CA ALA A 37 -7.59 41.35 -1.19
C ALA A 37 -7.85 42.15 -2.48
N PRO A 38 -9.07 42.09 -3.05
CA PRO A 38 -9.43 42.91 -4.19
C PRO A 38 -9.32 44.40 -3.81
N SER A 39 -8.31 45.07 -4.35
CA SER A 39 -7.99 46.47 -4.06
C SER A 39 -8.63 47.46 -5.03
N GLY A 40 -9.32 46.96 -6.07
CA GLY A 40 -9.84 47.76 -7.18
C GLY A 40 -8.77 48.24 -8.17
N ARG A 41 -7.50 47.82 -8.01
CA ARG A 41 -6.37 48.16 -8.87
C ARG A 41 -6.06 47.04 -9.86
N LEU A 42 -5.47 47.38 -11.00
CA LEU A 42 -5.08 46.38 -12.00
C LEU A 42 -3.90 45.53 -11.51
N CYS A 43 -3.92 44.23 -11.77
CA CYS A 43 -2.83 43.31 -11.46
C CYS A 43 -2.57 42.38 -12.65
N LEU A 44 -1.31 42.27 -13.05
CA LEU A 44 -0.86 41.34 -14.09
C LEU A 44 -0.01 40.25 -13.44
N LYS A 45 -0.25 39.00 -13.84
CA LYS A 45 0.56 37.86 -13.40
C LYS A 45 0.97 37.04 -14.60
N ALA A 46 2.26 36.85 -14.77
CA ALA A 46 2.83 35.92 -15.73
C ALA A 46 3.32 34.68 -14.98
N TYR A 47 3.21 33.53 -15.61
CA TYR A 47 3.68 32.27 -15.05
C TYR A 47 4.14 31.32 -16.16
N SER A 48 5.01 30.39 -15.81
CA SER A 48 5.43 29.31 -16.69
C SER A 48 4.28 28.30 -16.81
N PRO A 49 3.85 27.93 -18.04
CA PRO A 49 2.84 26.89 -18.23
C PRO A 49 3.40 25.48 -17.97
N TYR A 50 4.73 25.35 -17.83
CA TYR A 50 5.40 24.07 -17.64
C TYR A 50 5.51 23.77 -16.14
N TYR A 51 4.80 22.74 -15.68
CA TYR A 51 4.77 22.33 -14.27
C TYR A 51 6.15 21.97 -13.68
N ARG A 52 7.13 21.66 -14.54
CA ARG A 52 8.49 21.29 -14.13
C ARG A 52 9.37 22.50 -13.80
N VAL A 53 8.95 23.70 -14.16
CA VAL A 53 9.70 24.94 -13.93
C VAL A 53 8.80 25.92 -13.21
N GLU A 54 9.09 26.14 -11.92
CA GLU A 54 8.38 27.13 -11.11
C GLU A 54 8.90 28.53 -11.43
N TRP A 55 8.13 29.24 -12.26
CA TRP A 55 8.36 30.66 -12.52
C TRP A 55 7.04 31.40 -12.53
N ALA A 56 6.96 32.46 -11.76
CA ALA A 56 5.83 33.37 -11.76
C ALA A 56 6.28 34.77 -11.37
N GLN A 57 5.75 35.77 -12.07
CA GLN A 57 6.00 37.18 -11.81
C GLN A 57 4.66 37.89 -11.67
N THR A 58 4.53 38.76 -10.68
CA THR A 58 3.30 39.52 -10.42
C THR A 58 3.62 41.01 -10.38
N TRP A 59 2.82 41.81 -11.09
CA TRP A 59 2.88 43.25 -11.11
C TRP A 59 1.52 43.81 -10.70
N THR A 60 1.48 44.46 -9.54
CA THR A 60 0.30 45.16 -9.05
C THR A 60 0.43 46.64 -9.38
N GLU A 61 -0.68 47.28 -9.75
CA GLU A 61 -0.70 48.71 -10.01
C GLU A 61 -0.51 49.50 -8.70
N ASP A 62 0.55 50.33 -8.69
CA ASP A 62 0.89 51.26 -7.61
C ASP A 62 0.51 52.70 -8.01
N ASP A 63 1.05 53.73 -7.35
CA ASP A 63 0.79 55.14 -7.69
C ASP A 63 1.22 55.51 -9.13
N LEU A 64 2.12 54.72 -9.73
CA LEU A 64 2.44 54.75 -11.15
C LEU A 64 1.50 53.82 -11.92
N ARG A 65 0.81 54.37 -12.94
CA ARG A 65 -0.03 53.58 -13.85
C ARG A 65 0.77 52.44 -14.48
N LEU A 66 0.24 51.22 -14.42
CA LEU A 66 0.87 50.02 -14.96
C LEU A 66 1.18 50.13 -16.47
N SER A 67 0.40 50.94 -17.18
CA SER A 67 0.61 51.25 -18.61
C SER A 67 1.99 51.84 -18.92
N LYS A 68 2.60 52.57 -17.98
CA LYS A 68 3.94 53.14 -18.16
C LYS A 68 5.07 52.12 -17.99
N LYS A 69 4.78 50.95 -17.42
CA LYS A 69 5.74 49.86 -17.20
C LYS A 69 5.63 48.75 -18.26
N ILE A 70 4.78 48.92 -19.28
CA ILE A 70 4.54 47.87 -20.30
C ILE A 70 5.83 47.47 -21.00
N ASP A 71 6.65 48.43 -21.44
CA ASP A 71 7.91 48.13 -22.15
C ASP A 71 8.90 47.37 -21.26
N GLU A 72 8.96 47.71 -19.97
CA GLU A 72 9.77 47.01 -18.97
C GLU A 72 9.26 45.56 -18.77
N ILE A 73 7.93 45.39 -18.61
CA ILE A 73 7.30 44.08 -18.48
C ILE A 73 7.60 43.21 -19.72
N VAL A 74 7.45 43.76 -20.93
CA VAL A 74 7.74 43.04 -22.18
C VAL A 74 9.21 42.63 -22.23
N SER A 75 10.15 43.52 -21.89
CA SER A 75 11.58 43.19 -21.87
C SER A 75 11.91 42.08 -20.87
N LEU A 76 11.30 42.11 -19.69
CA LEU A 76 11.46 41.08 -18.67
C LEU A 76 10.89 39.75 -19.15
N LEU A 77 9.72 39.74 -19.79
CA LEU A 77 9.12 38.53 -20.35
C LEU A 77 9.98 37.92 -21.46
N ILE A 78 10.59 38.73 -22.32
CA ILE A 78 11.50 38.26 -23.37
C ILE A 78 12.74 37.61 -22.75
N SER A 79 13.35 38.24 -21.74
CA SER A 79 14.50 37.67 -21.01
C SER A 79 14.12 36.39 -20.25
N ALA A 80 12.97 36.39 -19.57
CA ALA A 80 12.49 35.22 -18.86
C ALA A 80 12.21 34.07 -19.82
N ALA A 81 11.72 34.33 -21.04
CA ALA A 81 11.48 33.29 -22.03
C ALA A 81 12.77 32.56 -22.45
N SER A 82 13.90 33.28 -22.58
CA SER A 82 15.19 32.62 -22.86
C SER A 82 15.66 31.76 -21.70
N ASP A 83 15.54 32.26 -20.47
CA ASP A 83 15.98 31.55 -19.26
C ASP A 83 15.12 30.31 -19.01
N LEU A 84 13.80 30.45 -19.18
CA LEU A 84 12.84 29.36 -19.05
C LEU A 84 13.10 28.23 -20.05
N LYS A 85 13.57 28.54 -21.26
CA LYS A 85 13.92 27.51 -22.24
C LYS A 85 15.09 26.64 -21.76
N VAL A 86 16.09 27.25 -21.12
CA VAL A 86 17.24 26.53 -20.56
C VAL A 86 16.78 25.68 -19.37
N LEU A 87 16.07 26.28 -18.42
CA LEU A 87 15.52 25.59 -17.25
C LEU A 87 14.61 24.41 -17.64
N LEU A 88 13.78 24.58 -18.67
CA LEU A 88 12.91 23.52 -19.17
C LEU A 88 13.71 22.38 -19.80
N SER A 89 14.78 22.69 -20.56
CA SER A 89 15.64 21.66 -21.13
C SER A 89 16.33 20.83 -20.05
N GLU A 90 16.80 21.46 -18.97
CA GLU A 90 17.44 20.77 -17.85
C GLU A 90 16.43 19.93 -17.06
N ALA A 91 15.25 20.50 -16.79
CA ALA A 91 14.18 19.81 -16.09
C ALA A 91 13.65 18.59 -16.89
N ASN A 92 13.62 18.68 -18.22
CA ASN A 92 13.24 17.56 -19.07
C ASN A 92 14.29 16.44 -19.07
N LYS A 93 15.58 16.77 -19.16
CA LYS A 93 16.66 15.77 -19.07
C LYS A 93 16.63 15.02 -17.76
N LYS A 94 16.53 15.75 -16.64
CA LYS A 94 16.44 15.14 -15.31
C LYS A 94 15.20 14.24 -15.19
N ALA A 95 14.07 14.67 -15.75
CA ALA A 95 12.85 13.87 -15.73
C ALA A 95 12.96 12.58 -16.55
N GLU A 96 13.70 12.61 -17.66
CA GLU A 96 13.97 11.43 -18.47
C GLU A 96 14.87 10.44 -17.72
N GLU A 97 15.94 10.91 -17.09
CA GLU A 97 16.80 10.10 -16.22
C GLU A 97 16.03 9.48 -15.04
N GLU A 98 15.22 10.27 -14.34
CA GLU A 98 14.36 9.77 -13.25
C GLU A 98 13.34 8.74 -13.76
N HIS A 99 12.81 8.95 -14.96
CA HIS A 99 11.86 8.02 -15.57
C HIS A 99 12.52 6.68 -15.90
N GLU A 100 13.71 6.70 -16.50
CA GLU A 100 14.49 5.50 -16.79
C GLU A 100 14.84 4.73 -15.51
N GLN A 101 15.33 5.43 -14.48
CA GLN A 101 15.64 4.84 -13.18
C GLN A 101 14.39 4.20 -12.54
N TRP A 102 13.26 4.90 -12.61
CA TRP A 102 11.99 4.40 -12.10
C TRP A 102 11.52 3.15 -12.86
N GLN A 103 11.68 3.11 -14.18
CA GLN A 103 11.32 1.93 -14.98
C GLN A 103 12.17 0.71 -14.60
N VAL A 104 13.48 0.89 -14.45
CA VAL A 104 14.40 -0.19 -14.01
C VAL A 104 14.02 -0.67 -12.62
N ALA A 105 13.85 0.24 -11.65
CA ALA A 105 13.46 -0.10 -10.29
C ALA A 105 12.11 -0.84 -10.25
N ARG A 106 11.15 -0.41 -11.07
CA ARG A 106 9.84 -1.04 -11.19
C ARG A 106 9.93 -2.45 -11.76
N ALA A 107 10.77 -2.66 -12.79
CA ALA A 107 10.97 -3.98 -13.38
C ALA A 107 11.59 -4.96 -12.38
N ILE A 108 12.61 -4.52 -11.63
CA ILE A 108 13.23 -5.32 -10.56
C ILE A 108 12.20 -5.67 -9.50
N PHE A 109 11.46 -4.68 -9.00
CA PHE A 109 10.44 -4.89 -7.98
C PHE A 109 9.35 -5.88 -8.46
N GLN A 110 8.90 -5.77 -9.71
CA GLN A 110 7.93 -6.70 -10.26
C GLN A 110 8.47 -8.14 -10.34
N ALA A 111 9.72 -8.32 -10.76
CA ALA A 111 10.36 -9.62 -10.80
C ALA A 111 10.49 -10.24 -9.40
N GLU A 112 10.89 -9.45 -8.40
CA GLU A 112 10.97 -9.90 -7.00
C GLU A 112 9.59 -10.28 -6.45
N GLN A 113 8.55 -9.46 -6.69
CA GLN A 113 7.20 -9.78 -6.25
C GLN A 113 6.68 -11.08 -6.88
N GLN A 114 6.94 -11.30 -8.17
CA GLN A 114 6.58 -12.54 -8.84
C GLN A 114 7.29 -13.75 -8.22
N ARG A 115 8.59 -13.63 -7.92
CA ARG A 115 9.36 -14.69 -7.24
C ARG A 115 8.77 -15.00 -5.86
N LEU A 116 8.50 -13.98 -5.04
CA LEU A 116 7.89 -14.17 -3.72
C LEU A 116 6.51 -14.83 -3.77
N VAL A 117 5.69 -14.48 -4.76
CA VAL A 117 4.38 -15.12 -4.95
C VAL A 117 4.53 -16.59 -5.32
N ILE A 118 5.48 -16.92 -6.21
CA ILE A 118 5.76 -18.31 -6.60
C ILE A 118 6.28 -19.11 -5.40
N GLU A 119 7.28 -18.59 -4.67
CA GLU A 119 7.83 -19.24 -3.48
C GLU A 119 6.75 -19.52 -2.44
N LYS A 120 5.92 -18.51 -2.13
CA LYS A 120 4.81 -18.68 -1.18
C LYS A 120 3.79 -19.71 -1.64
N ALA A 121 3.40 -19.69 -2.91
CA ALA A 121 2.48 -20.69 -3.47
C ALA A 121 3.04 -22.11 -3.37
N ARG A 122 4.36 -22.27 -3.54
CA ARG A 122 5.05 -23.55 -3.37
C ARG A 122 5.05 -23.99 -1.91
N GLU A 123 5.37 -23.10 -0.98
CA GLU A 123 5.32 -23.41 0.46
C GLU A 123 3.91 -23.82 0.90
N ASP A 124 2.89 -23.09 0.46
CA ASP A 124 1.50 -23.34 0.82
C ASP A 124 1.00 -24.66 0.22
N SER A 125 1.37 -24.95 -1.04
CA SER A 125 1.11 -26.23 -1.69
C SER A 125 1.80 -27.40 -0.96
N LEU A 126 3.06 -27.24 -0.55
CA LEU A 126 3.81 -28.24 0.23
C LEU A 126 3.15 -28.49 1.60
N LYS A 127 2.77 -27.42 2.32
CA LYS A 127 2.05 -27.54 3.60
C LYS A 127 0.73 -28.28 3.42
N SER A 128 0.00 -28.01 2.34
CA SER A 128 -1.24 -28.70 2.02
C SER A 128 -1.01 -30.19 1.75
N LEU A 129 0.02 -30.52 0.96
CA LEU A 129 0.38 -31.89 0.65
C LEU A 129 0.76 -32.68 1.92
N LEU A 130 1.57 -32.09 2.80
CA LEU A 130 1.92 -32.73 4.07
C LEU A 130 0.70 -33.03 4.93
N LYS A 131 -0.29 -32.12 4.99
CA LYS A 131 -1.56 -32.38 5.68
C LYS A 131 -2.35 -33.55 5.08
N ILE A 132 -2.35 -33.66 3.75
CA ILE A 132 -2.99 -34.79 3.05
C ILE A 132 -2.28 -36.10 3.43
N ILE A 133 -0.94 -36.11 3.42
CA ILE A 133 -0.13 -37.27 3.80
C ILE A 133 -0.37 -37.65 5.27
N ASP A 134 -0.39 -36.68 6.17
CA ASP A 134 -0.62 -36.92 7.60
C ASP A 134 -1.99 -37.57 7.84
N ARG A 135 -3.04 -37.00 7.25
CA ARG A 135 -4.41 -37.55 7.34
C ARG A 135 -4.49 -38.97 6.78
N TRP A 136 -3.82 -39.23 5.67
CA TRP A 136 -3.76 -40.58 5.10
C TRP A 136 -3.01 -41.55 6.01
N SER A 137 -1.90 -41.10 6.61
CA SER A 137 -1.12 -41.91 7.56
C SER A 137 -1.93 -42.26 8.81
N GLU A 138 -2.76 -41.35 9.30
CA GLU A 138 -3.66 -41.58 10.43
C GLU A 138 -4.72 -42.63 10.09
N SER A 139 -5.35 -42.51 8.91
CA SER A 139 -6.31 -43.52 8.42
C SER A 139 -5.67 -44.90 8.32
N ARG A 140 -4.46 -44.98 7.77
CA ARG A 140 -3.74 -46.25 7.61
C ARG A 140 -3.39 -46.88 8.95
N LYS A 141 -2.94 -46.09 9.93
CA LYS A 141 -2.66 -46.58 11.30
C LYS A 141 -3.90 -47.18 11.95
N VAL A 142 -5.08 -46.61 11.70
CA VAL A 142 -6.35 -47.13 12.21
C VAL A 142 -6.71 -48.46 11.53
N ASP A 143 -6.54 -48.56 10.21
CA ASP A 143 -6.76 -49.81 9.47
C ASP A 143 -5.79 -50.90 9.90
N ASP A 144 -4.50 -50.58 10.05
CA ASP A 144 -3.46 -51.48 10.54
C ASP A 144 -3.80 -52.00 11.94
N LEU A 145 -4.31 -51.14 12.85
CA LEU A 145 -4.77 -51.55 14.17
C LEU A 145 -5.92 -52.56 14.09
N PHE A 146 -6.90 -52.33 13.21
CA PHE A 146 -8.01 -53.25 13.03
C PHE A 146 -7.55 -54.58 12.43
N ASP A 147 -6.64 -54.57 11.45
CA ASP A 147 -6.06 -55.79 10.88
C ASP A 147 -5.27 -56.58 11.94
N ASP A 148 -4.54 -55.90 12.82
CA ASP A 148 -3.83 -56.50 13.96
C ASP A 148 -4.80 -57.17 14.96
N ILE A 149 -5.92 -56.51 15.28
CA ILE A 149 -6.98 -57.07 16.16
C ILE A 149 -7.58 -58.32 15.53
N VAL A 150 -7.87 -58.28 14.22
CA VAL A 150 -8.41 -59.42 13.47
C VAL A 150 -7.41 -60.58 13.47
N ALA A 151 -6.12 -60.31 13.22
CA ALA A 151 -5.08 -61.33 13.23
C ALA A 151 -4.94 -62.00 14.61
N ARG A 152 -4.96 -61.22 15.70
CA ARG A 152 -4.90 -61.74 17.08
C ARG A 152 -6.16 -62.49 17.50
N SER A 153 -7.31 -62.17 16.92
CA SER A 153 -8.58 -62.87 17.22
C SER A 153 -8.63 -64.30 16.66
N ALA A 154 -7.71 -64.67 15.77
CA ALA A 154 -7.67 -65.99 15.14
C ALA A 154 -7.38 -67.14 16.14
N SER A 155 -6.79 -66.85 17.30
CA SER A 155 -6.53 -67.84 18.36
C SER A 155 -7.66 -67.97 19.39
N LEU A 156 -8.76 -67.22 19.25
CA LEU A 156 -9.89 -67.23 20.18
C LEU A 156 -10.96 -68.26 19.79
N THR A 157 -11.92 -68.49 20.68
CA THR A 157 -13.07 -69.35 20.37
C THR A 157 -13.96 -68.72 19.30
N GLU A 158 -14.68 -69.54 18.53
CA GLU A 158 -15.49 -69.08 17.39
C GLU A 158 -16.53 -68.01 17.77
N ARG A 159 -17.10 -68.13 18.99
CA ARG A 159 -18.07 -67.16 19.51
C ARG A 159 -17.41 -65.82 19.83
N GLU A 160 -16.27 -65.82 20.51
CA GLU A 160 -15.54 -64.58 20.86
C GLU A 160 -14.97 -63.91 19.61
N ARG A 161 -14.48 -64.71 18.65
CA ARG A 161 -13.98 -64.24 17.37
C ARG A 161 -15.07 -63.54 16.55
N SER A 162 -16.26 -64.14 16.45
CA SER A 162 -17.37 -63.53 15.70
C SER A 162 -17.85 -62.20 16.32
N GLU A 163 -17.89 -62.09 17.65
CA GLU A 163 -18.21 -60.83 18.33
C GLU A 163 -17.17 -59.72 18.07
N ILE A 164 -15.88 -60.07 18.06
CA ILE A 164 -14.80 -59.12 17.76
C ILE A 164 -14.86 -58.66 16.30
N LEU A 165 -15.08 -59.58 15.36
CA LEU A 165 -15.16 -59.25 13.93
C LEU A 165 -16.36 -58.33 13.63
N ALA A 166 -17.50 -58.55 14.27
CA ALA A 166 -18.66 -57.67 14.14
C ALA A 166 -18.35 -56.25 14.66
N LYS A 167 -17.70 -56.13 15.81
CA LYS A 167 -17.29 -54.82 16.37
C LYS A 167 -16.26 -54.09 15.51
N VAL A 168 -15.30 -54.81 14.93
CA VAL A 168 -14.32 -54.22 14.00
C VAL A 168 -15.02 -53.70 12.75
N LYS A 169 -16.00 -54.44 12.22
CA LYS A 169 -16.80 -54.01 11.08
C LYS A 169 -17.57 -52.70 11.38
N ASP A 170 -18.27 -52.64 12.50
CA ASP A 170 -19.01 -51.45 12.91
C ASP A 170 -18.07 -50.24 13.12
N ALA A 171 -16.89 -50.49 13.70
CA ALA A 171 -15.88 -49.45 13.91
C ALA A 171 -15.29 -48.92 12.59
N ARG A 172 -15.12 -49.77 11.58
CA ARG A 172 -14.71 -49.35 10.22
C ARG A 172 -15.78 -48.52 9.53
N GLU A 173 -17.05 -48.90 9.65
CA GLU A 173 -18.18 -48.12 9.12
C GLU A 173 -18.30 -46.75 9.82
N LEU A 174 -18.01 -46.68 11.13
CA LEU A 174 -18.03 -45.44 11.90
C LEU A 174 -16.88 -44.47 11.54
N ILE A 175 -15.69 -44.99 11.22
CA ILE A 175 -14.47 -44.19 11.00
C ILE A 175 -14.25 -43.87 9.51
N ALA A 176 -15.06 -44.41 8.59
CA ALA A 176 -14.94 -44.23 7.14
C ALA A 176 -14.50 -42.80 6.76
N SER A 177 -13.20 -42.66 6.50
CA SER A 177 -12.53 -41.39 6.23
C SER A 177 -12.67 -41.08 4.74
N PRO A 178 -12.75 -39.80 4.33
CA PRO A 178 -12.81 -39.45 2.91
C PRO A 178 -11.59 -39.99 2.15
N ASP A 179 -11.83 -40.35 0.89
CA ASP A 179 -10.86 -40.97 0.01
C ASP A 179 -9.62 -40.07 -0.16
N SER A 180 -8.49 -40.54 0.35
CA SER A 180 -7.19 -39.88 0.20
C SER A 180 -6.81 -39.61 -1.26
N THR A 181 -7.33 -40.41 -2.19
CA THR A 181 -7.10 -40.21 -3.63
C THR A 181 -7.91 -39.03 -4.18
N GLU A 182 -9.11 -38.77 -3.65
CA GLU A 182 -9.90 -37.56 -3.98
C GLU A 182 -9.25 -36.31 -3.39
N ALA A 183 -8.74 -36.38 -2.16
CA ALA A 183 -8.02 -35.27 -1.55
C ALA A 183 -6.75 -34.88 -2.33
N LEU A 184 -6.01 -35.86 -2.87
CA LEU A 184 -4.85 -35.60 -3.72
C LEU A 184 -5.25 -35.08 -5.11
N ARG A 185 -6.39 -35.52 -5.67
CA ARG A 185 -6.92 -34.96 -6.92
C ARG A 185 -7.33 -33.49 -6.81
N LEU A 186 -7.81 -33.07 -5.65
CA LEU A 186 -8.21 -31.70 -5.35
C LEU A 186 -7.04 -30.81 -4.88
N TRP A 187 -5.84 -31.38 -4.73
CA TRP A 187 -4.66 -30.63 -4.32
C TRP A 187 -4.11 -29.79 -5.48
N ASP A 188 -3.92 -28.50 -5.23
CA ASP A 188 -3.31 -27.58 -6.19
C ASP A 188 -1.79 -27.80 -6.26
N SER A 189 -1.36 -28.35 -7.39
CA SER A 189 0.06 -28.53 -7.71
C SER A 189 0.80 -27.18 -7.71
N PRO A 190 2.02 -27.12 -7.17
CA PRO A 190 2.77 -25.88 -7.11
C PRO A 190 3.11 -25.35 -8.52
N PRO A 191 3.21 -24.01 -8.68
CA PRO A 191 3.68 -23.42 -9.93
C PRO A 191 5.13 -23.85 -10.26
N PRO A 192 5.51 -23.86 -11.56
CA PRO A 192 6.87 -24.17 -11.98
C PRO A 192 7.88 -23.23 -11.34
N LEU A 193 9.11 -23.71 -11.15
CA LEU A 193 10.18 -22.90 -10.58
C LEU A 193 10.42 -21.67 -11.47
N PRO A 194 10.69 -20.50 -10.87
CA PRO A 194 11.16 -19.36 -11.65
C PRO A 194 12.50 -19.75 -12.27
N SER A 195 12.68 -19.47 -13.57
CA SER A 195 13.96 -19.63 -14.24
C SER A 195 15.03 -18.75 -13.57
N GLU A 196 16.20 -19.32 -13.30
CA GLU A 196 17.38 -18.60 -12.77
C GLU A 196 17.85 -17.49 -13.71
#